data_AF-I2JIR9-F1
#
_entry.id   AF-I2JIR9-F1
#
_cell.length_a   1.000
_cell.length_b   1.000
_cell.length_c   1.000
_cell.angle_alpha   90.00
_cell.angle_beta   90.00
_cell.angle_gamma   90.00
#
_symmetry.space_group_name_H-M   'P 1'
#
loop_
_entity.id
_entity.type
_entity.pdbx_description
1 polymer ?
#
loop_
_entity_poly.entity_id
_entity_poly.type
_entity_poly.pdbx_seq_one_letter_code
_entity_poly.pdbx_strand_id
1 'polypeptide(L)'
;MTLCTYSFDEVESAVCIMDALDNENFPVFTQHQQEVGIAQLRYDIINDCARKLSTAYARIADPAKWDDIPPFDLELVPHVIAYLGETEDTVFITQDRWDTAITRYLWLRNFEYQLVKQFALTVEDSGADPDDLFRVYGAQEPAQAAEEFGAKYDLDWVT
;
A
#
# COMPACT_ATOMS: atom_id res chain seq x y z
N MET A 1 27.97 9.29 -18.07
CA MET A 1 27.70 8.63 -16.78
C MET A 1 26.75 9.54 -16.03
N THR A 2 25.45 9.29 -16.17
CA THR A 2 24.41 10.09 -15.53
C THR A 2 24.42 9.74 -14.05
N LEU A 3 24.67 10.70 -13.16
CA LEU A 3 24.48 10.52 -11.73
C LEU A 3 23.01 10.12 -11.52
N CYS A 4 22.75 8.87 -11.10
CA CYS A 4 21.43 8.51 -10.59
C CYS A 4 21.27 9.26 -9.26
N THR A 5 20.47 10.32 -9.30
CA THR A 5 20.04 11.01 -8.09
C THR A 5 18.77 10.31 -7.63
N TYR A 6 18.80 9.73 -6.44
CA TYR A 6 17.62 9.11 -5.83
C TYR A 6 16.96 10.12 -4.89
N SER A 7 15.63 10.10 -4.79
CA SER A 7 14.93 10.85 -3.75
C SER A 7 15.13 10.18 -2.38
N PHE A 8 14.83 10.91 -1.30
CA PHE A 8 14.84 10.36 0.05
C PHE A 8 13.86 9.17 0.16
N ASP A 9 12.62 9.36 -0.32
CA ASP A 9 11.58 8.34 -0.31
C ASP A 9 11.98 7.08 -1.10
N GLU A 10 12.67 7.22 -2.22
CA GLU A 10 13.18 6.08 -3.01
C GLU A 10 14.24 5.29 -2.23
N VAL A 11 15.15 5.98 -1.54
CA VAL A 11 16.19 5.33 -0.74
C VAL A 11 15.57 4.63 0.47
N GLU A 12 14.67 5.27 1.18
CA GLU A 12 14.03 4.68 2.36
C GLU A 12 13.09 3.53 1.99
N SER A 13 12.30 3.66 0.92
CA SER A 13 11.50 2.57 0.39
C SER A 13 12.35 1.34 0.07
N ALA A 14 13.50 1.55 -0.56
CA ALA A 14 14.42 0.46 -0.87
C ALA A 14 14.95 -0.22 0.40
N VAL A 15 15.24 0.54 1.46
CA VAL A 15 15.66 -0.02 2.76
C VAL A 15 14.55 -0.86 3.38
N CYS A 16 13.31 -0.35 3.42
CA CYS A 16 12.17 -1.12 3.97
C CYS A 16 11.90 -2.40 3.18
N ILE A 17 12.03 -2.36 1.84
CA ILE A 17 11.92 -3.56 1.00
C ILE A 17 13.07 -4.55 1.29
N MET A 18 14.29 -4.06 1.54
CA MET A 18 15.41 -4.91 1.92
C MET A 18 15.24 -5.50 3.33
N ASP A 19 14.69 -4.77 4.29
CA ASP A 19 14.35 -5.32 5.60
C ASP A 19 13.30 -6.44 5.49
N ALA A 20 12.37 -6.33 4.53
CA ALA A 20 11.44 -7.41 4.23
C ALA A 20 12.15 -8.67 3.67
N LEU A 21 13.27 -8.52 2.95
CA LEU A 21 14.10 -9.66 2.53
C LEU A 21 14.78 -10.35 3.71
N ASP A 22 15.37 -9.55 4.60
CA ASP A 22 16.17 -10.06 5.71
C ASP A 22 15.30 -10.78 6.77
N ASN A 23 13.99 -10.54 6.78
CA ASN A 23 13.01 -11.24 7.63
C ASN A 23 12.63 -12.67 7.16
N GLU A 24 13.30 -13.20 6.12
CA GLU A 24 13.19 -14.58 5.61
C GLU A 24 11.79 -15.21 5.72
N ASN A 25 10.82 -14.77 4.91
CA ASN A 25 9.76 -15.62 4.31
C ASN A 25 8.74 -14.83 3.50
N PHE A 26 9.21 -14.14 2.45
CA PHE A 26 8.33 -13.57 1.44
C PHE A 26 8.65 -14.24 0.09
N PRO A 27 7.74 -15.05 -0.50
CA PRO A 27 7.97 -15.67 -1.82
C PRO A 27 8.30 -14.63 -2.90
N VAL A 28 7.85 -13.41 -2.64
CA VAL A 28 7.96 -12.10 -3.29
C VAL A 28 9.31 -11.75 -3.92
N PHE A 29 10.42 -12.33 -3.46
CA PHE A 29 11.75 -12.08 -4.03
C PHE A 29 12.60 -13.34 -4.17
N THR A 30 12.06 -14.49 -3.74
CA THR A 30 12.85 -15.71 -3.55
C THR A 30 13.32 -16.28 -4.89
N GLN A 31 12.45 -16.25 -5.91
CA GLN A 31 12.79 -16.77 -7.23
C GLN A 31 13.86 -15.90 -7.90
N HIS A 32 13.66 -14.58 -7.97
CA HIS A 32 14.64 -13.68 -8.59
C HIS A 32 15.98 -13.73 -7.84
N GLN A 33 15.96 -13.81 -6.51
CA GLN A 33 17.20 -13.98 -5.72
C GLN A 33 17.98 -15.23 -6.13
N GLN A 34 17.31 -16.35 -6.40
CA GLN A 34 17.97 -17.59 -6.84
C GLN A 34 18.59 -17.44 -8.24
N GLU A 35 17.99 -16.63 -9.10
CA GLU A 35 18.42 -16.42 -10.49
C GLU A 35 19.60 -15.44 -10.59
N VAL A 36 19.56 -14.32 -9.88
CA VAL A 36 20.55 -13.22 -10.03
C VAL A 36 21.46 -13.01 -8.81
N GLY A 37 21.14 -13.62 -7.68
CA GLY A 37 21.84 -13.43 -6.41
C GLY A 37 21.46 -12.14 -5.66
N ILE A 38 21.77 -12.13 -4.36
CA ILE A 38 21.34 -11.06 -3.43
C ILE A 38 21.84 -9.66 -3.81
N ALA A 39 23.03 -9.54 -4.39
CA ALA A 39 23.60 -8.24 -4.78
C ALA A 39 22.83 -7.59 -5.93
N GLN A 40 22.46 -8.37 -6.95
CA GLN A 40 21.70 -7.87 -8.09
C GLN A 40 20.25 -7.58 -7.69
N LEU A 41 19.62 -8.44 -6.89
CA LEU A 41 18.28 -8.19 -6.34
C LEU A 41 18.21 -6.85 -5.59
N ARG A 42 19.17 -6.56 -4.70
CA ARG A 42 19.22 -5.28 -3.97
C ARG A 42 19.37 -4.09 -4.93
N TYR A 43 20.15 -4.24 -5.99
CA TYR A 43 20.25 -3.22 -7.04
C TYR A 43 18.92 -3.00 -7.78
N ASP A 44 18.20 -4.07 -8.09
CA ASP A 44 16.92 -4.00 -8.79
C ASP A 44 15.84 -3.35 -7.91
N ILE A 45 15.83 -3.64 -6.61
CA ILE A 45 14.93 -2.99 -5.64
C ILE A 45 15.12 -1.47 -5.64
N ILE A 46 16.36 -0.99 -5.55
CA ILE A 46 16.67 0.45 -5.55
C ILE A 46 16.27 1.10 -6.87
N ASN A 47 16.58 0.46 -8.00
CA ASN A 47 16.44 1.08 -9.31
C ASN A 47 15.06 0.96 -9.94
N ASP A 48 14.24 0.03 -9.44
CA ASP A 48 12.95 -0.29 -10.02
C ASP A 48 11.83 -0.30 -8.97
N CYS A 49 11.85 -1.21 -8.00
CA CYS A 49 10.72 -1.38 -7.05
C CYS A 49 10.44 -0.10 -6.26
N ALA A 50 11.47 0.51 -5.68
CA ALA A 50 11.32 1.77 -4.93
C ALA A 50 10.76 2.90 -5.82
N ARG A 51 11.22 2.99 -7.08
CA ARG A 51 10.73 4.00 -8.03
C ARG A 51 9.28 3.78 -8.42
N LYS A 52 8.89 2.53 -8.66
CA LYS A 52 7.50 2.16 -8.98
C LYS A 52 6.59 2.53 -7.82
N LEU A 53 7.01 2.25 -6.58
CA LEU A 53 6.29 2.63 -5.37
C LEU A 53 6.13 4.15 -5.24
N SER A 54 7.23 4.91 -5.31
CA SER A 54 7.18 6.38 -5.23
C SER A 54 6.34 6.98 -6.36
N THR A 55 6.43 6.43 -7.56
CA THR A 55 5.63 6.86 -8.72
C THR A 55 4.13 6.60 -8.50
N ALA A 56 3.78 5.40 -8.02
CA ALA A 56 2.40 5.05 -7.69
C ALA A 56 1.84 6.00 -6.64
N TYR A 57 2.60 6.22 -5.56
CA TYR A 57 2.22 7.14 -4.50
C TYR A 57 1.96 8.56 -5.02
N ALA A 58 2.92 9.14 -5.74
CA ALA A 58 2.80 10.51 -6.26
C ALA A 58 1.64 10.69 -7.25
N ARG A 59 1.22 9.63 -7.95
CA ARG A 59 0.07 9.68 -8.86
C ARG A 59 -1.27 9.59 -8.15
N ILE A 60 -1.33 8.86 -7.05
CA ILE A 60 -2.60 8.47 -6.39
C ILE A 60 -2.91 9.37 -5.20
N ALA A 61 -1.89 9.79 -4.47
CA ALA A 61 -1.99 10.74 -3.36
C ALA A 61 -2.39 12.12 -3.89
N ASP A 62 -3.68 12.30 -4.15
CA ASP A 62 -4.29 13.54 -4.62
C ASP A 62 -5.20 14.13 -3.52
N PRO A 63 -4.77 15.19 -2.82
CA PRO A 63 -5.53 15.80 -1.73
C PRO A 63 -6.94 16.27 -2.13
N ALA A 64 -7.22 16.42 -3.42
CA ALA A 64 -8.56 16.76 -3.90
C ALA A 64 -9.53 15.57 -3.88
N LYS A 65 -9.03 14.33 -3.84
CA LYS A 65 -9.84 13.12 -3.81
C LYS A 65 -10.25 12.72 -2.40
N TRP A 66 -9.35 12.88 -1.43
CA TRP A 66 -9.50 12.29 -0.11
C TRP A 66 -9.24 13.29 1.02
N ASP A 67 -10.10 13.27 2.04
CA ASP A 67 -10.07 14.19 3.19
C ASP A 67 -8.79 14.07 4.03
N ASP A 68 -8.28 12.84 4.17
CA ASP A 68 -7.05 12.54 4.90
C ASP A 68 -6.16 11.67 4.02
N ILE A 69 -5.11 12.29 3.47
CA ILE A 69 -4.05 11.58 2.78
C ILE A 69 -2.83 11.66 3.68
N PRO A 70 -2.35 10.52 4.21
CA PRO A 70 -1.13 10.53 4.98
C PRO A 70 0.04 11.06 4.13
N PRO A 71 1.14 11.55 4.71
CA PRO A 71 2.38 11.66 3.95
C PRO A 71 2.83 10.27 3.49
N PHE A 72 3.81 10.20 2.57
CA PHE A 72 4.45 8.92 2.29
C PHE A 72 4.99 8.34 3.61
N ASP A 73 4.47 7.18 3.98
CA ASP A 73 4.69 6.56 5.27
C ASP A 73 5.43 5.24 5.07
N LEU A 74 6.57 5.05 5.74
CA LEU A 74 7.35 3.82 5.64
C LEU A 74 6.57 2.60 6.14
N GLU A 75 5.60 2.80 7.04
CA GLU A 75 4.69 1.75 7.48
C GLU A 75 3.85 1.18 6.34
N LEU A 76 3.66 1.91 5.23
CA LEU A 76 2.93 1.41 4.06
C LEU A 76 3.71 0.36 3.27
N VAL A 77 5.05 0.41 3.29
CA VAL A 77 5.89 -0.42 2.43
C VAL A 77 5.65 -1.92 2.70
N PRO A 78 5.68 -2.41 3.95
CA PRO A 78 5.35 -3.81 4.24
C PRO A 78 3.95 -4.21 3.78
N HIS A 79 2.94 -3.34 3.91
CA HIS A 79 1.58 -3.65 3.46
C HIS A 79 1.48 -3.79 1.95
N VAL A 80 2.11 -2.89 1.20
CA VAL A 80 2.14 -2.93 -0.27
C VAL A 80 2.90 -4.16 -0.76
N ILE A 81 4.06 -4.46 -0.16
CA ILE A 81 4.86 -5.63 -0.54
C ILE A 81 4.15 -6.94 -0.20
N ALA A 82 3.47 -7.02 0.96
CA ALA A 82 2.67 -8.19 1.31
C ALA A 82 1.59 -8.45 0.27
N TYR A 83 0.80 -7.42 -0.08
CA TYR A 83 -0.26 -7.53 -1.09
C TYR A 83 0.28 -7.94 -2.48
N LEU A 84 1.36 -7.31 -2.93
CA LEU A 84 1.95 -7.62 -4.23
C LEU A 84 2.59 -9.01 -4.27
N GLY A 85 3.10 -9.43 -3.12
CA GLY A 85 3.89 -10.61 -2.92
C GLY A 85 3.14 -11.93 -2.78
N GLU A 86 1.83 -11.89 -2.62
CA GLU A 86 1.00 -13.10 -2.53
C GLU A 86 1.02 -13.95 -3.80
N THR A 87 1.28 -13.33 -4.96
CA THR A 87 1.06 -13.98 -6.26
C THR A 87 2.30 -14.13 -7.13
N GLU A 88 3.29 -13.24 -7.02
CA GLU A 88 4.45 -13.23 -7.92
C GLU A 88 5.63 -12.44 -7.34
N ASP A 89 6.80 -12.59 -7.98
CA ASP A 89 8.01 -11.86 -7.61
C ASP A 89 7.84 -10.36 -7.94
N THR A 90 7.94 -9.52 -6.91
CA THR A 90 7.64 -8.07 -7.01
C THR A 90 8.53 -7.32 -7.99
N VAL A 91 9.72 -7.83 -8.30
CA VAL A 91 10.62 -7.22 -9.28
C VAL A 91 9.97 -7.16 -10.67
N PHE A 92 9.17 -8.17 -11.03
CA PHE A 92 8.53 -8.25 -12.35
C PHE A 92 7.16 -7.60 -12.43
N ILE A 93 6.63 -7.13 -11.29
CA ILE A 93 5.31 -6.53 -11.22
C ILE A 93 5.29 -5.21 -12.01
N THR A 94 4.27 -5.06 -12.86
CA THR A 94 4.05 -3.87 -13.68
C THR A 94 3.59 -2.67 -12.84
N GLN A 95 3.84 -1.45 -13.32
CA GLN A 95 3.43 -0.22 -12.62
C GLN A 95 1.94 -0.21 -12.23
N ASP A 96 1.04 -0.68 -13.09
CA ASP A 96 -0.41 -0.67 -12.81
C ASP A 96 -0.79 -1.49 -11.56
N ARG A 97 -0.03 -2.54 -11.24
CA ARG A 97 -0.22 -3.35 -10.04
C ARG A 97 0.27 -2.62 -8.78
N TRP A 98 1.38 -1.89 -8.87
CA TRP A 98 1.82 -0.97 -7.81
C TRP A 98 0.80 0.14 -7.59
N ASP A 99 0.26 0.71 -8.68
CA ASP A 99 -0.80 1.72 -8.63
C ASP A 99 -2.06 1.15 -7.95
N THR A 100 -2.43 -0.11 -8.25
CA THR A 100 -3.55 -0.78 -7.58
C THR A 100 -3.29 -1.00 -6.09
N ALA A 101 -2.09 -1.47 -5.72
CA ALA A 101 -1.71 -1.71 -4.33
C ALA A 101 -1.76 -0.42 -3.50
N ILE A 102 -1.24 0.68 -4.05
CA ILE A 102 -1.27 1.99 -3.40
C ILE A 102 -2.68 2.56 -3.32
N THR A 103 -3.47 2.44 -4.39
CA THR A 103 -4.88 2.87 -4.39
C THR A 103 -5.63 2.15 -3.28
N ARG A 104 -5.45 0.83 -3.19
CA ARG A 104 -6.06 0.01 -2.16
C ARG A 104 -5.65 0.44 -0.74
N TYR A 105 -4.35 0.60 -0.50
CA TYR A 105 -3.83 0.99 0.80
C TYR A 105 -4.40 2.35 1.25
N LEU A 106 -4.30 3.37 0.39
CA LEU A 106 -4.76 4.71 0.73
C LEU A 106 -6.29 4.80 0.86
N TRP A 107 -7.03 4.04 0.04
CA TRP A 107 -8.48 3.93 0.18
C TRP A 107 -8.86 3.35 1.54
N LEU A 108 -8.21 2.26 1.98
CA LEU A 108 -8.49 1.63 3.27
C LEU A 108 -8.17 2.55 4.44
N ARG A 109 -7.06 3.30 4.38
CA ARG A 109 -6.69 4.29 5.39
C ARG A 109 -7.71 5.41 5.53
N ASN A 110 -8.15 5.99 4.40
CA ASN A 110 -9.16 7.04 4.44
C ASN A 110 -10.53 6.46 4.84
N PHE A 111 -10.86 5.22 4.45
CA PHE A 111 -12.09 4.56 4.90
C PHE A 111 -12.10 4.38 6.41
N GLU A 112 -11.00 3.90 6.99
CA GLU A 112 -10.85 3.81 8.44
C GLU A 112 -10.95 5.17 9.12
N TYR A 113 -10.31 6.20 8.57
CA TYR A 113 -10.45 7.57 9.07
C TYR A 113 -11.91 8.02 9.10
N GLN A 114 -12.68 7.74 8.04
CA GLN A 114 -14.10 8.07 7.98
C GLN A 114 -14.92 7.24 8.99
N LEU A 115 -14.61 5.95 9.18
CA LEU A 115 -15.27 5.14 10.21
C LEU A 115 -15.00 5.68 11.62
N VAL A 116 -13.76 6.03 11.94
CA VAL A 116 -13.39 6.61 13.24
C VAL A 116 -14.09 7.95 13.43
N LYS A 117 -14.09 8.81 12.41
CA LYS A 117 -14.72 10.13 12.43
C LYS A 117 -16.24 10.06 12.58
N GLN A 118 -16.89 9.13 11.89
CA GLN A 118 -18.36 9.05 11.82
C GLN A 118 -18.95 8.17 12.92
N PHE A 119 -18.25 7.11 13.34
CA PHE A 119 -18.78 6.06 14.22
C PHE A 119 -17.85 5.68 15.40
N ALA A 120 -16.71 6.34 15.56
CA ALA A 120 -15.69 5.99 16.57
C ALA A 120 -15.26 4.51 16.52
N LEU A 121 -15.21 3.95 15.31
CA LEU A 121 -14.93 2.54 15.04
C LEU A 121 -13.70 2.40 14.12
N THR A 122 -12.74 1.55 14.48
CA THR A 122 -11.65 1.17 13.57
C THR A 122 -12.03 0.00 12.67
N VAL A 123 -11.26 -0.26 11.61
CA VAL A 123 -11.49 -1.46 10.79
C VAL A 123 -11.30 -2.73 11.63
N GLU A 124 -10.31 -2.74 12.53
CA GLU A 124 -10.06 -3.84 13.45
C GLU A 124 -11.26 -4.10 14.38
N ASP A 125 -11.81 -3.05 15.00
CA ASP A 125 -12.96 -3.16 15.90
C ASP A 125 -14.21 -3.71 15.19
N SER A 126 -14.36 -3.38 13.91
CA SER A 126 -15.48 -3.87 13.09
C SER A 126 -15.41 -5.38 12.80
N GLY A 127 -14.23 -5.99 12.95
CA GLY A 127 -13.97 -7.38 12.57
C GLY A 127 -14.06 -7.64 11.06
N ALA A 128 -14.16 -6.58 10.25
CA ALA A 128 -14.22 -6.69 8.80
C ALA A 128 -12.83 -6.95 8.21
N ASP A 129 -12.76 -7.87 7.26
CA ASP A 129 -11.55 -8.14 6.52
C ASP A 129 -11.26 -7.00 5.51
N PRO A 130 -10.05 -6.40 5.49
CA PRO A 130 -9.71 -5.31 4.60
C PRO A 130 -9.82 -5.65 3.10
N ASP A 131 -9.57 -6.90 2.70
CA ASP A 131 -9.70 -7.35 1.30
C ASP A 131 -11.18 -7.37 0.90
N ASP A 132 -12.03 -7.89 1.78
CA ASP A 132 -13.48 -7.90 1.55
C ASP A 132 -14.07 -6.49 1.52
N LEU A 133 -13.62 -5.59 2.40
CA LEU A 133 -14.04 -4.19 2.38
C LEU A 133 -13.70 -3.52 1.04
N PHE A 134 -12.44 -3.63 0.60
CA PHE A 134 -12.03 -3.03 -0.67
C PHE A 134 -12.73 -3.66 -1.87
N ARG A 135 -12.97 -4.98 -1.84
CA ARG A 135 -13.70 -5.68 -2.91
C ARG A 135 -15.16 -5.24 -3.01
N VAL A 136 -15.82 -4.97 -1.88
CA VAL A 136 -17.24 -4.58 -1.85
C VAL A 136 -17.42 -3.09 -2.12
N TYR A 137 -16.57 -2.25 -1.53
CA TYR A 137 -16.78 -0.79 -1.49
C TYR A 137 -15.71 0.03 -2.21
N GLY A 138 -14.59 -0.57 -2.62
CA GLY A 138 -13.42 0.14 -3.18
C GLY A 138 -13.65 0.88 -4.50
N ALA A 139 -14.82 0.70 -5.13
CA ALA A 139 -15.24 1.48 -6.30
C ALA A 139 -15.88 2.84 -5.92
N GLN A 140 -16.17 3.06 -4.64
CA GLN A 140 -16.79 4.27 -4.10
C GLN A 140 -15.76 5.14 -3.39
N GLU A 141 -16.08 6.41 -3.18
CA GLU A 141 -15.25 7.25 -2.31
C GLU A 141 -15.34 6.77 -0.85
N PRO A 142 -14.23 6.80 -0.09
CA PRO A 142 -14.18 6.25 1.27
C PRO A 142 -15.27 6.75 2.22
N ALA A 143 -15.66 8.03 2.13
CA ALA A 143 -16.72 8.59 2.95
C ALA A 143 -18.10 7.97 2.65
N GLN A 144 -18.43 7.78 1.36
CA GLN A 144 -19.68 7.14 0.94
C GLN A 144 -19.71 5.65 1.34
N ALA A 145 -18.57 4.98 1.19
CA ALA A 145 -18.40 3.61 1.63
C ALA A 145 -18.60 3.46 3.15
N ALA A 146 -18.06 4.38 3.95
CA ALA A 146 -18.22 4.39 5.40
C ALA A 146 -19.68 4.60 5.82
N GLU A 147 -20.40 5.51 5.16
CA GLU A 147 -21.83 5.72 5.37
C GLU A 147 -22.66 4.46 5.06
N GLU A 148 -22.40 3.82 3.91
CA GLU A 148 -23.10 2.60 3.51
C GLU A 148 -22.79 1.44 4.47
N PHE A 149 -21.53 1.32 4.90
CA PHE A 149 -21.11 0.35 5.91
C PHE A 149 -21.84 0.58 7.24
N GLY A 150 -21.86 1.81 7.74
CA GLY A 150 -22.55 2.16 8.98
C GLY A 150 -24.06 1.87 8.92
N ALA A 151 -24.71 2.20 7.80
CA ALA A 151 -26.13 1.89 7.61
C ALA A 151 -26.42 0.39 7.54
N LYS A 152 -25.52 -0.40 6.92
CA LYS A 152 -25.67 -1.86 6.83
C LYS A 152 -25.60 -2.54 8.19
N TYR A 153 -24.79 -2.02 9.11
CA TYR A 153 -24.56 -2.61 10.43
C TYR A 153 -25.22 -1.84 11.59
N ASP A 154 -26.07 -0.86 11.29
CA ASP A 154 -26.81 -0.05 12.28
C ASP A 154 -25.89 0.62 13.32
N LEU A 155 -24.81 1.25 12.83
CA LEU A 155 -23.83 1.92 13.68
C LEU A 155 -24.31 3.30 14.17
N ASP A 156 -24.00 3.62 15.41
CA ASP A 156 -24.30 4.91 16.03
C ASP A 156 -23.31 5.99 15.57
N TRP A 157 -23.85 7.13 15.14
CA TRP A 157 -23.05 8.29 14.76
C TRP A 157 -22.41 8.96 15.96
N VAL A 158 -21.16 9.42 15.80
CA VAL A 158 -20.51 10.32 16.75
C VAL A 158 -21.25 11.66 16.74
N THR A 159 -21.82 12.04 17.87
CA THR A 159 -22.56 13.30 18.09
C THR A 159 -21.67 14.48 18.42
#